data_AF-A0A0L1IWM5-F1
#
_entry.id   AF-A0A0L1IWM5-F1
#
_cell.length_a   1.000
_cell.length_b   1.000
_cell.length_c   1.000
_cell.angle_alpha   90.00
_cell.angle_beta   90.00
_cell.angle_gamma   90.00
#
_symmetry.space_group_name_H-M   'P 1'
#
loop_
_entity.id
_entity.type
_entity.pdbx_description
1 polymer ?
#
loop_
_entity_poly.entity_id
_entity_poly.type
_entity_poly.pdbx_seq_one_letter_code
_entity_poly.pdbx_strand_id
1 'polypeptide(L)'
;MHKPIRNPEYIAFFKAQSEDGWPPPAHMIDALLSLMDDPSLPASKAAQQAASIYIQQSDLNPDYTSLWPLLFDAIEKFTEQNDRLLDFLVEFQRLPDHNGVFHQLKGLTEYLVEFVFDYVDHPFYDTQRDQKRQGWVNINAFTAKLHNTGIRPEGRGQLHHASWVLRKTLEKAPWEVFHHADIEECLDSLQNEYIEDYEGELDEEYNDKRDHFLEEIDIRTLNGWIPGAAQWIMLCGKEIYEMEGSMGREWPTKWTGTEGWSKERWAFWRQRFEWASTVTALDRKTRQLAREMVDEMRRIEEGEA
;
A
#
# COMPACT_ATOMS: atom_id res chain seq x y z
N MET A 1 25.32 -24.25 -20.63
CA MET A 1 24.22 -23.30 -20.40
C MET A 1 23.13 -24.02 -19.64
N HIS A 2 23.08 -23.87 -18.32
CA HIS A 2 21.90 -24.29 -17.56
C HIS A 2 20.78 -23.31 -17.90
N LYS A 3 19.64 -23.82 -18.37
CA LYS A 3 18.42 -23.02 -18.42
C LYS A 3 18.08 -22.64 -16.96
N PRO A 4 17.80 -21.37 -16.64
CA PRO A 4 17.28 -21.04 -15.33
C PRO A 4 16.04 -21.89 -15.06
N ILE A 5 15.96 -22.48 -13.88
CA ILE A 5 14.77 -23.19 -13.43
C ILE A 5 13.70 -22.12 -13.27
N ARG A 6 12.66 -22.18 -14.10
CA ARG A 6 11.56 -21.23 -14.04
C ARG A 6 10.84 -21.33 -12.71
N ASN A 7 10.47 -20.20 -12.11
CA ASN A 7 9.74 -20.22 -10.85
C ASN A 7 8.27 -20.60 -11.14
N PRO A 8 7.77 -21.76 -10.67
CA PRO A 8 6.41 -22.21 -10.95
C PRO A 8 5.33 -21.28 -10.37
N GLU A 9 5.65 -20.53 -9.31
CA GLU A 9 4.70 -19.59 -8.69
C GLU A 9 4.44 -18.37 -9.58
N TYR A 10 5.48 -17.84 -10.25
CA TYR A 10 5.31 -16.74 -11.20
C TYR A 10 4.45 -17.18 -12.38
N ILE A 11 4.74 -18.37 -12.93
CA ILE A 11 3.96 -18.93 -14.05
C ILE A 11 2.49 -19.10 -13.64
N ALA A 12 2.22 -19.68 -12.47
CA ALA A 12 0.86 -19.89 -12.00
C ALA A 12 0.11 -18.56 -11.77
N PHE A 13 0.78 -17.56 -11.21
CA PHE A 13 0.23 -16.22 -11.01
C PHE A 13 -0.14 -15.55 -12.34
N PHE A 14 0.80 -15.44 -13.27
CA PHE A 14 0.53 -14.77 -14.56
C PHE A 14 -0.43 -15.57 -15.45
N LYS A 15 -0.49 -16.88 -15.30
CA LYS A 15 -1.54 -17.70 -15.93
C LYS A 15 -2.91 -17.32 -15.39
N ALA A 16 -3.08 -17.20 -14.07
CA ALA A 16 -4.35 -16.78 -13.48
C ALA A 16 -4.76 -15.38 -13.96
N GLN A 17 -3.82 -14.44 -14.04
CA GLN A 17 -4.05 -13.09 -14.60
C GLN A 17 -4.51 -13.12 -16.07
N SER A 18 -4.01 -14.06 -16.88
CA SER A 18 -4.42 -14.22 -18.28
C SER A 18 -5.79 -14.88 -18.47
N GLU A 19 -6.29 -15.57 -17.43
CA GLU A 19 -7.57 -16.29 -17.43
C GLU A 19 -8.68 -15.49 -16.71
N ASP A 20 -8.39 -14.28 -16.24
CA ASP A 20 -9.35 -13.39 -15.60
C ASP A 20 -10.48 -12.96 -16.55
N GLY A 21 -11.60 -12.49 -16.00
CA GLY A 21 -12.74 -11.98 -16.78
C GLY A 21 -12.40 -10.77 -17.65
N TRP A 22 -11.43 -9.96 -17.22
CA TRP A 22 -10.92 -8.79 -17.96
C TRP A 22 -9.39 -8.79 -17.94
N PRO A 23 -8.74 -9.72 -18.67
CA PRO A 23 -7.32 -9.96 -18.51
C PRO A 23 -6.49 -8.78 -19.06
N PRO A 24 -5.36 -8.43 -18.41
CA PRO A 24 -4.43 -7.47 -18.96
C PRO A 24 -3.91 -7.89 -20.34
N PRO A 25 -3.45 -6.94 -21.17
CA PRO A 25 -2.89 -7.28 -22.48
C PRO A 25 -1.74 -8.28 -22.39
N ALA A 26 -1.75 -9.32 -23.24
CA ALA A 26 -0.78 -10.40 -23.20
C ALA A 26 0.69 -9.94 -23.24
N HIS A 27 0.99 -8.87 -23.99
CA HIS A 27 2.35 -8.32 -24.08
C HIS A 27 2.86 -7.73 -22.74
N MET A 28 1.97 -7.22 -21.88
CA MET A 28 2.31 -6.76 -20.52
C MET A 28 2.55 -7.94 -19.58
N ILE A 29 1.68 -8.95 -19.65
CA ILE A 29 1.82 -10.21 -18.89
C ILE A 29 3.16 -10.88 -19.23
N ASP A 30 3.44 -11.07 -20.51
CA ASP A 30 4.67 -11.70 -20.97
C ASP A 30 5.92 -10.90 -20.56
N ALA A 31 5.83 -9.56 -20.55
CA ALA A 31 6.94 -8.70 -20.16
C ALA A 31 7.28 -8.84 -18.67
N LEU A 32 6.28 -8.75 -17.79
CA LEU A 32 6.49 -8.87 -16.34
C LEU A 32 6.86 -10.30 -15.94
N LEU A 33 6.23 -11.32 -16.54
CA LEU A 33 6.63 -12.71 -16.33
C LEU A 33 8.09 -12.92 -16.74
N SER A 34 8.51 -12.44 -17.91
CA SER A 34 9.89 -12.58 -18.38
C SER A 34 10.88 -11.84 -17.49
N LEU A 35 10.51 -10.65 -16.99
CA LEU A 35 11.31 -9.89 -16.04
C LEU A 35 11.52 -10.65 -14.73
N MET A 36 10.49 -11.30 -14.21
CA MET A 36 10.56 -11.98 -12.92
C MET A 36 11.21 -13.37 -13.03
N ASP A 37 10.99 -14.08 -14.14
CA ASP A 37 11.48 -15.44 -14.38
C ASP A 37 12.93 -15.50 -14.87
N ASP A 38 13.42 -14.46 -15.56
CA ASP A 38 14.81 -14.35 -16.01
C ASP A 38 15.53 -13.19 -15.32
N PRO A 39 16.31 -13.48 -14.25
CA PRO A 39 17.10 -12.47 -13.56
C PRO A 39 18.09 -11.70 -14.45
N SER A 40 18.47 -12.25 -15.59
CA SER A 40 19.40 -11.61 -16.54
C SER A 40 18.71 -10.66 -17.53
N LEU A 41 17.38 -10.71 -17.64
CA LEU A 41 16.63 -9.80 -18.51
C LEU A 41 16.67 -8.37 -17.93
N PRO A 42 17.16 -7.37 -18.68
CA PRO A 42 17.14 -5.99 -18.21
C PRO A 42 15.71 -5.43 -18.12
N ALA A 43 15.45 -4.63 -17.08
CA ALA A 43 14.19 -3.92 -16.89
C ALA A 43 13.77 -3.10 -18.12
N SER A 44 14.72 -2.46 -18.80
CA SER A 44 14.48 -1.70 -20.03
C SER A 44 13.94 -2.53 -21.19
N LYS A 45 14.31 -3.82 -21.28
CA LYS A 45 13.79 -4.74 -22.28
C LYS A 45 12.36 -5.17 -21.96
N ALA A 46 12.08 -5.47 -20.70
CA ALA A 46 10.72 -5.76 -20.25
C ALA A 46 9.81 -4.53 -20.46
N ALA A 47 10.26 -3.32 -20.12
CA ALA A 47 9.53 -2.08 -20.36
C ALA A 47 9.21 -1.88 -21.85
N GLN A 48 10.20 -2.04 -22.75
CA GLN A 48 9.99 -1.97 -24.19
C GLN A 48 8.96 -3.00 -24.69
N GLN A 49 8.98 -4.22 -24.14
CA GLN A 49 8.02 -5.27 -24.49
C GLN A 49 6.60 -4.89 -24.01
N ALA A 50 6.46 -4.43 -22.77
CA ALA A 50 5.19 -4.00 -22.20
C ALA A 50 4.58 -2.79 -22.92
N ALA A 51 5.38 -1.95 -23.56
CA ALA A 51 4.91 -0.80 -24.34
C ALA A 51 4.85 -1.05 -25.86
N SER A 52 5.21 -2.25 -26.33
CA SER A 52 5.54 -2.51 -27.73
C SER A 52 4.42 -2.16 -28.72
N ILE A 53 3.16 -2.45 -28.38
CA ILE A 53 2.00 -2.16 -29.24
C ILE A 53 1.84 -0.66 -29.44
N TYR A 54 1.91 0.12 -28.36
CA TYR A 54 1.76 1.57 -28.39
C TYR A 54 2.86 2.26 -29.20
N ILE A 55 4.10 1.80 -29.02
CA ILE A 55 5.26 2.31 -29.76
C ILE A 55 5.14 2.01 -31.25
N GLN A 56 4.76 0.77 -31.61
CA GLN A 56 4.60 0.36 -33.01
C GLN A 56 3.47 1.10 -33.74
N GLN A 57 2.39 1.40 -33.03
CA GLN A 57 1.24 2.11 -33.58
C GLN A 57 1.43 3.64 -33.60
N SER A 58 2.50 4.15 -32.99
CA SER A 58 2.72 5.58 -32.78
C SER A 58 1.51 6.26 -32.14
N ASP A 59 0.92 5.59 -31.14
CA ASP A 59 -0.29 6.06 -30.46
C ASP A 59 -0.03 7.42 -29.77
N LEU A 60 -0.85 8.41 -30.09
CA LEU A 60 -0.79 9.76 -29.53
C LEU A 60 -1.45 9.87 -28.15
N ASN A 61 -2.04 8.82 -27.61
CA ASN A 61 -2.55 8.76 -26.24
C ASN A 61 -2.64 7.30 -25.80
N PRO A 62 -1.47 6.64 -25.58
CA PRO A 62 -1.46 5.22 -25.22
C PRO A 62 -2.16 4.99 -23.89
N ASP A 63 -3.17 4.13 -23.91
CA ASP A 63 -3.85 3.67 -22.70
C ASP A 63 -3.19 2.39 -22.19
N TYR A 64 -2.25 2.54 -21.26
CA TYR A 64 -1.56 1.46 -20.57
C TYR A 64 -2.05 1.27 -19.13
N THR A 65 -3.21 1.81 -18.77
CA THR A 65 -3.72 1.77 -17.38
C THR A 65 -3.98 0.36 -16.86
N SER A 66 -4.21 -0.62 -17.75
CA SER A 66 -4.25 -2.06 -17.39
C SER A 66 -2.95 -2.60 -16.80
N LEU A 67 -1.83 -1.86 -16.91
CA LEU A 67 -0.58 -2.19 -16.26
C LEU A 67 -0.66 -2.08 -14.73
N TRP A 68 -1.46 -1.15 -14.20
CA TRP A 68 -1.48 -0.85 -12.76
C TRP A 68 -1.97 -2.03 -11.92
N PRO A 69 -3.15 -2.63 -12.16
CA PRO A 69 -3.55 -3.82 -11.40
C PRO A 69 -2.57 -4.97 -11.53
N LEU A 70 -2.08 -5.24 -12.74
CA LEU A 70 -1.10 -6.31 -12.96
C LEU A 70 0.21 -6.10 -12.18
N LEU A 71 0.70 -4.85 -12.14
CA LEU A 71 1.93 -4.49 -11.44
C LEU A 71 1.75 -4.57 -9.93
N PHE A 72 0.66 -4.02 -9.38
CA PHE A 72 0.43 -3.99 -7.94
C PHE A 72 0.09 -5.35 -7.36
N ASP A 73 -0.66 -6.19 -8.08
CA ASP A 73 -0.87 -7.60 -7.69
C ASP A 73 0.46 -8.36 -7.58
N ALA A 74 1.39 -8.09 -8.51
CA ALA A 74 2.72 -8.69 -8.47
C ALA A 74 3.58 -8.14 -7.32
N ILE A 75 3.53 -6.82 -7.06
CA ILE A 75 4.23 -6.16 -5.94
C ILE A 75 3.75 -6.74 -4.60
N GLU A 76 2.44 -6.87 -4.41
CA GLU A 76 1.86 -7.44 -3.20
C GLU A 76 2.35 -8.87 -2.97
N LYS A 77 2.32 -9.69 -4.02
CA LYS A 77 2.57 -11.12 -3.91
C LYS A 77 4.06 -11.47 -3.77
N PHE A 78 4.95 -10.76 -4.45
CA PHE A 78 6.36 -11.17 -4.64
C PHE A 78 7.34 -10.15 -4.07
N THR A 79 7.52 -10.21 -2.74
CA THR A 79 8.41 -9.34 -1.96
C THR A 79 9.82 -9.24 -2.56
N GLU A 80 10.38 -10.36 -3.02
CA GLU A 80 11.73 -10.46 -3.57
C GLU A 80 11.90 -9.80 -4.94
N GLN A 81 10.79 -9.50 -5.63
CA GLN A 81 10.79 -8.87 -6.96
C GLN A 81 10.58 -7.35 -6.89
N ASN A 82 10.35 -6.79 -5.70
CA ASN A 82 9.98 -5.39 -5.49
C ASN A 82 10.95 -4.40 -6.19
N ASP A 83 12.26 -4.62 -6.06
CA ASP A 83 13.27 -3.77 -6.70
C ASP A 83 13.28 -3.92 -8.23
N ARG A 84 13.10 -5.13 -8.75
CA ARG A 84 13.05 -5.37 -10.21
C ARG A 84 11.80 -4.75 -10.83
N LEU A 85 10.67 -4.83 -10.15
CA LEU A 85 9.42 -4.20 -10.56
C LEU A 85 9.53 -2.67 -10.51
N LEU A 86 10.29 -2.12 -9.55
CA LEU A 86 10.59 -0.68 -9.51
C LEU A 86 11.48 -0.27 -10.68
N ASP A 87 12.56 -1.01 -10.95
CA ASP A 87 13.44 -0.75 -12.09
C ASP A 87 12.66 -0.80 -13.41
N PHE A 88 11.70 -1.73 -13.53
CA PHE A 88 10.80 -1.78 -14.66
C PHE A 88 9.96 -0.50 -14.79
N LEU A 89 9.34 -0.02 -13.71
CA LEU A 89 8.54 1.20 -13.76
C LEU A 89 9.39 2.43 -14.10
N VAL A 90 10.62 2.50 -13.57
CA VAL A 90 11.59 3.56 -13.88
C VAL A 90 11.95 3.53 -15.37
N GLU A 91 12.24 2.37 -15.94
CA GLU A 91 12.57 2.25 -17.35
C GLU A 91 11.35 2.45 -18.27
N PHE A 92 10.17 2.03 -17.83
CA PHE A 92 8.90 2.29 -18.53
C PHE A 92 8.63 3.79 -18.62
N GLN A 93 8.85 4.52 -17.52
CA GLN A 93 8.73 5.98 -17.47
C GLN A 93 9.69 6.70 -18.42
N ARG A 94 10.83 6.07 -18.78
CA ARG A 94 11.88 6.66 -19.65
C ARG A 94 11.74 6.27 -21.12
N LEU A 95 10.75 5.45 -21.48
CA LEU A 95 10.57 5.05 -22.86
C LEU A 95 10.34 6.27 -23.75
N PRO A 96 10.93 6.30 -24.96
CA PRO A 96 10.72 7.41 -25.87
C PRO A 96 9.23 7.51 -26.18
N ASP A 97 8.64 8.63 -25.81
CA ASP A 97 7.27 8.94 -26.12
C ASP A 97 7.19 9.84 -27.36
N HIS A 98 6.05 9.78 -28.04
CA HIS A 98 5.74 10.72 -29.11
C HIS A 98 5.21 12.06 -28.54
N ASN A 99 4.83 12.11 -27.24
CA ASN A 99 3.98 13.16 -26.67
C ASN A 99 4.12 13.40 -25.15
N GLY A 100 5.07 12.80 -24.44
CA GLY A 100 5.18 12.95 -22.97
C GLY A 100 4.40 11.95 -22.09
N VAL A 101 3.58 11.05 -22.66
CA VAL A 101 2.58 10.32 -21.85
C VAL A 101 3.20 9.23 -20.97
N PHE A 102 4.22 8.49 -21.41
CA PHE A 102 4.89 7.50 -20.54
C PHE A 102 5.61 8.17 -19.38
N HIS A 103 6.20 9.36 -19.62
CA HIS A 103 6.89 10.12 -18.60
C HIS A 103 5.98 10.55 -17.44
N GLN A 104 4.68 10.72 -17.71
CA GLN A 104 3.69 11.13 -16.72
C GLN A 104 3.18 9.96 -15.85
N LEU A 105 3.33 8.71 -16.30
CA LEU A 105 2.75 7.53 -15.65
C LEU A 105 1.25 7.73 -15.36
N LYS A 106 0.52 8.13 -16.40
CA LYS A 106 -0.89 8.53 -16.33
C LYS A 106 -1.76 7.49 -15.62
N GLY A 107 -2.59 7.94 -14.68
CA GLY A 107 -3.52 7.08 -13.95
C GLY A 107 -2.89 6.32 -12.78
N LEU A 108 -1.55 6.38 -12.60
CA LEU A 108 -0.91 5.74 -11.46
C LEU A 108 -1.32 6.40 -10.14
N THR A 109 -1.43 7.74 -10.11
CA THR A 109 -1.84 8.44 -8.90
C THR A 109 -3.25 8.06 -8.49
N GLU A 110 -4.19 8.10 -9.44
CA GLU A 110 -5.58 7.72 -9.20
C GLU A 110 -5.67 6.27 -8.76
N TYR A 111 -4.95 5.36 -9.42
CA TYR A 111 -4.92 3.95 -9.05
C TYR A 111 -4.42 3.73 -7.62
N LEU A 112 -3.33 4.41 -7.24
CA LEU A 112 -2.78 4.33 -5.89
C LEU A 112 -3.78 4.82 -4.83
N VAL A 113 -4.49 5.91 -5.10
CA VAL A 113 -5.46 6.49 -4.15
C VAL A 113 -6.73 5.67 -4.05
N GLU A 114 -7.24 5.15 -5.18
CA GLU A 114 -8.54 4.49 -5.25
C GLU A 114 -8.50 3.00 -4.90
N PHE A 115 -7.40 2.30 -5.21
CA PHE A 115 -7.37 0.83 -5.15
C PHE A 115 -6.21 0.23 -4.37
N VAL A 116 -5.25 1.04 -3.90
CA VAL A 116 -4.03 0.53 -3.25
C VAL A 116 -3.88 1.05 -1.81
N PHE A 117 -4.06 2.36 -1.61
CA PHE A 117 -4.00 3.00 -0.30
C PHE A 117 -5.38 3.09 0.38
N ASP A 118 -6.28 2.15 0.10
CA ASP A 118 -7.56 1.94 0.79
C ASP A 118 -7.50 0.78 1.80
N TYR A 119 -6.29 0.26 2.08
CA TYR A 119 -6.04 -0.89 2.96
C TYR A 119 -6.85 -0.87 4.26
N VAL A 120 -7.56 -1.97 4.49
CA VAL A 120 -8.21 -2.34 5.75
C VAL A 120 -7.62 -3.69 6.18
N ASP A 121 -7.26 -3.82 7.45
CA ASP A 121 -6.74 -5.10 7.92
C ASP A 121 -7.86 -6.13 7.98
N HIS A 122 -7.56 -7.36 7.56
CA HIS A 122 -8.59 -8.38 7.37
C HIS A 122 -9.04 -9.00 8.70
N PRO A 123 -10.26 -9.55 8.78
CA PRO A 123 -10.79 -10.24 9.95
C PRO A 123 -9.90 -11.37 10.45
N PHE A 124 -10.02 -11.75 11.72
CA PHE A 124 -9.13 -12.76 12.32
C PHE A 124 -9.26 -14.15 11.70
N TYR A 125 -10.41 -14.46 11.11
CA TYR A 125 -10.67 -15.74 10.45
C TYR A 125 -10.13 -15.80 9.01
N ASP A 126 -9.64 -14.70 8.43
CA ASP A 126 -9.06 -14.71 7.08
C ASP A 126 -7.71 -15.45 7.09
N THR A 127 -7.70 -16.64 6.49
CA THR A 127 -6.50 -17.49 6.38
C THR A 127 -5.36 -16.87 5.57
N GLN A 128 -5.65 -15.85 4.76
CA GLN A 128 -4.65 -15.12 3.96
C GLN A 128 -4.22 -13.80 4.60
N ARG A 129 -4.72 -13.47 5.81
CA ARG A 129 -4.48 -12.18 6.48
C ARG A 129 -2.99 -11.82 6.57
N ASP A 130 -2.14 -12.77 6.97
CA ASP A 130 -0.70 -12.51 7.09
C ASP A 130 -0.03 -12.27 5.72
N GLN A 131 -0.50 -12.96 4.66
CA GLN A 131 -0.03 -12.71 3.30
C GLN A 131 -0.44 -11.32 2.82
N LYS A 132 -1.70 -10.93 3.06
CA LYS A 132 -2.23 -9.61 2.68
C LYS A 132 -1.52 -8.48 3.44
N ARG A 133 -1.22 -8.67 4.73
CA ARG A 133 -0.35 -7.77 5.50
C ARG A 133 1.04 -7.64 4.91
N GLN A 134 1.63 -8.74 4.45
CA GLN A 134 2.93 -8.69 3.76
C GLN A 134 2.81 -7.94 2.44
N GLY A 135 1.74 -8.13 1.68
CA GLY A 135 1.45 -7.35 0.46
C GLY A 135 1.36 -5.86 0.74
N TRP A 136 0.67 -5.47 1.81
CA TRP A 136 0.62 -4.08 2.28
C TRP A 136 2.01 -3.51 2.59
N VAL A 137 2.89 -4.28 3.25
CA VAL A 137 4.28 -3.88 3.49
C VAL A 137 5.03 -3.67 2.17
N ASN A 138 4.84 -4.56 1.20
CA ASN A 138 5.49 -4.50 -0.10
C ASN A 138 5.07 -3.26 -0.90
N ILE A 139 3.79 -2.90 -0.87
CA ILE A 139 3.25 -1.67 -1.46
C ILE A 139 3.91 -0.43 -0.86
N ASN A 140 3.98 -0.35 0.47
CA ASN A 140 4.57 0.79 1.16
C ASN A 140 6.06 0.91 0.85
N ALA A 141 6.79 -0.21 0.85
CA ALA A 141 8.19 -0.25 0.46
C ALA A 141 8.40 0.20 -1.00
N PHE A 142 7.60 -0.33 -1.93
CA PHE A 142 7.67 0.03 -3.35
C PHE A 142 7.43 1.52 -3.55
N THR A 143 6.37 2.06 -2.94
CA THR A 143 5.94 3.45 -3.13
C THR A 143 6.94 4.42 -2.51
N ALA A 144 7.52 4.09 -1.35
CA ALA A 144 8.60 4.85 -0.75
C ALA A 144 9.89 4.82 -1.60
N LYS A 145 10.25 3.67 -2.18
CA LYS A 145 11.39 3.60 -3.11
C LYS A 145 11.13 4.39 -4.39
N LEU A 146 9.90 4.34 -4.94
CA LEU A 146 9.49 5.14 -6.10
C LEU A 146 9.70 6.62 -5.83
N HIS A 147 9.34 7.11 -4.64
CA HIS A 147 9.62 8.49 -4.24
C HIS A 147 11.11 8.83 -4.34
N ASN A 148 11.98 7.95 -3.84
CA ASN A 148 13.43 8.14 -3.84
C ASN A 148 14.07 8.11 -5.23
N THR A 149 13.38 7.59 -6.26
CA THR A 149 13.84 7.68 -7.66
C THR A 149 13.76 9.11 -8.21
N GLY A 150 13.03 10.01 -7.55
CA GLY A 150 12.71 11.35 -8.05
C GLY A 150 11.56 11.38 -9.07
N ILE A 151 11.01 10.23 -9.45
CA ILE A 151 9.83 10.16 -10.33
C ILE A 151 8.61 10.70 -9.57
N ARG A 152 7.82 11.53 -10.27
CA ARG A 152 6.61 12.18 -9.77
C ARG A 152 5.48 11.93 -10.78
N PRO A 153 4.77 10.80 -10.69
CA PRO A 153 3.60 10.52 -11.53
C PRO A 153 2.66 11.73 -11.52
N GLU A 154 2.31 12.24 -12.69
CA GLU A 154 1.43 13.41 -12.86
C GLU A 154 1.86 14.65 -12.04
N GLY A 155 3.17 14.78 -11.78
CA GLY A 155 3.74 15.87 -10.98
C GLY A 155 3.51 15.74 -9.47
N ARG A 156 2.98 14.62 -8.99
CA ARG A 156 2.67 14.38 -7.57
C ARG A 156 3.72 13.46 -6.93
N GLY A 157 4.20 13.88 -5.75
CA GLY A 157 5.12 13.09 -4.93
C GLY A 157 4.38 12.07 -4.07
N GLN A 158 5.09 11.03 -3.61
CA GLN A 158 4.45 9.93 -2.89
C GLN A 158 4.31 10.18 -1.38
N LEU A 159 4.93 11.23 -0.84
CA LEU A 159 4.86 11.55 0.60
C LEU A 159 3.45 11.86 1.10
N HIS A 160 2.50 12.16 0.21
CA HIS A 160 1.10 12.26 0.60
C HIS A 160 0.55 10.91 1.09
N HIS A 161 0.95 9.79 0.48
CA HIS A 161 0.65 8.45 0.96
C HIS A 161 1.33 8.18 2.30
N ALA A 162 2.60 8.56 2.45
CA ALA A 162 3.30 8.49 3.75
C ALA A 162 2.52 9.20 4.86
N SER A 163 2.02 10.41 4.56
CA SER A 163 1.19 11.19 5.50
C SER A 163 -0.07 10.44 5.91
N TRP A 164 -0.72 9.74 4.97
CA TRP A 164 -1.94 9.00 5.23
C TRP A 164 -1.65 7.78 6.10
N VAL A 165 -0.62 7.00 5.75
CA VAL A 165 -0.23 5.79 6.46
C VAL A 165 0.21 6.12 7.89
N LEU A 166 1.06 7.13 8.08
CA LEU A 166 1.52 7.55 9.40
C LEU A 166 0.36 8.05 10.28
N ARG A 167 -0.52 8.90 9.73
CA ARG A 167 -1.70 9.40 10.47
C ARG A 167 -2.67 8.29 10.84
N LYS A 168 -2.96 7.36 9.91
CA LYS A 168 -3.80 6.18 10.16
C LYS A 168 -3.19 5.25 11.19
N THR A 169 -1.87 5.04 11.16
CA THR A 169 -1.19 4.10 12.06
C THR A 169 -1.01 4.67 13.47
N LEU A 170 -0.60 5.94 13.58
CA LEU A 170 -0.07 6.49 14.83
C LEU A 170 -1.04 7.45 15.52
N GLU A 171 -1.98 8.07 14.79
CA GLU A 171 -2.89 9.05 15.37
C GLU A 171 -4.32 8.56 15.52
N LYS A 172 -4.77 7.61 14.68
CA LYS A 172 -6.05 6.93 14.91
C LYS A 172 -5.90 5.95 16.07
N ALA A 173 -6.94 5.89 16.90
CA ALA A 173 -7.03 4.95 18.02
C ALA A 173 -8.50 4.58 18.28
N PRO A 174 -9.23 4.04 17.29
CA PRO A 174 -10.64 3.69 17.44
C PRO A 174 -10.86 2.66 18.56
N TRP A 175 -9.90 1.75 18.80
CA TRP A 175 -9.91 0.79 19.92
C TRP A 175 -9.89 1.40 21.33
N GLU A 176 -9.66 2.72 21.48
CA GLU A 176 -9.77 3.42 22.77
C GLU A 176 -11.20 3.96 23.04
N VAL A 177 -12.11 3.77 22.08
CA VAL A 177 -13.52 4.16 22.15
C VAL A 177 -14.36 2.90 22.39
N PHE A 178 -15.37 3.00 23.26
CA PHE A 178 -16.26 1.88 23.58
C PHE A 178 -17.64 1.99 22.91
N HIS A 179 -18.03 3.19 22.50
CA HIS A 179 -19.29 3.43 21.81
C HIS A 179 -19.02 4.07 20.45
N HIS A 180 -19.40 3.36 19.39
CA HIS A 180 -19.16 3.71 18.00
C HIS A 180 -20.48 4.08 17.33
N ALA A 181 -20.87 5.35 17.42
CA ALA A 181 -22.14 5.83 16.85
C ALA A 181 -22.21 5.61 15.33
N ASP A 182 -21.07 5.62 14.64
CA ASP A 182 -20.93 5.31 13.21
C ASP A 182 -21.21 3.84 12.89
N ILE A 183 -20.75 2.91 13.74
CA ILE A 183 -21.07 1.49 13.61
C ILE A 183 -22.56 1.26 13.88
N GLU A 184 -23.12 1.86 14.94
CA GLU A 184 -24.55 1.76 15.27
C GLU A 184 -25.42 2.29 14.13
N GLU A 185 -25.10 3.48 13.57
CA GLU A 185 -25.82 4.04 12.41
C GLU A 185 -25.75 3.11 11.19
N CYS A 186 -24.58 2.50 10.94
CA CYS A 186 -24.42 1.56 9.84
C CYS A 186 -25.27 0.29 10.05
N LEU A 187 -25.30 -0.25 11.27
CA LEU A 187 -26.11 -1.42 11.61
C LEU A 187 -27.61 -1.12 11.55
N ASP A 188 -28.04 0.04 12.05
CA ASP A 188 -29.43 0.52 11.96
C ASP A 188 -29.88 0.66 10.50
N SER A 189 -29.00 1.18 9.63
CA SER A 189 -29.31 1.31 8.20
C SER A 189 -29.55 -0.05 7.53
N LEU A 190 -28.79 -1.08 7.93
CA LEU A 190 -28.94 -2.44 7.44
C LEU A 190 -30.22 -3.10 7.98
N GLN A 191 -30.60 -2.84 9.23
CA GLN A 191 -31.87 -3.32 9.77
C GLN A 191 -33.10 -2.73 9.05
N ASN A 192 -33.00 -1.49 8.57
CA ASN A 192 -34.11 -0.82 7.88
C ASN A 192 -34.34 -1.32 6.43
N GLU A 193 -33.38 -1.99 5.80
CA GLU A 193 -33.53 -2.59 4.46
C GLU A 193 -34.14 -4.00 4.48
N TYR A 194 -34.03 -4.73 5.59
CA TYR A 194 -34.57 -6.09 5.75
C TYR A 194 -35.85 -6.08 6.61
N ILE A 195 -36.97 -5.76 5.99
CA ILE A 195 -38.30 -5.94 6.58
C ILE A 195 -38.75 -7.40 6.39
N GLU A 196 -39.11 -8.04 7.50
CA GLU A 196 -39.90 -9.28 7.63
C GLU A 196 -39.23 -10.61 7.21
N ASP A 197 -38.64 -11.32 8.18
CA ASP A 197 -39.17 -12.60 8.71
C ASP A 197 -38.09 -13.27 9.58
N TYR A 198 -38.45 -13.69 10.81
CA TYR A 198 -37.62 -14.35 11.84
C TYR A 198 -36.76 -13.46 12.76
N GLU A 199 -37.35 -13.06 13.90
CA GLU A 199 -36.69 -12.30 15.00
C GLU A 199 -35.37 -12.94 15.52
N GLY A 200 -35.16 -14.24 15.37
CA GLY A 200 -33.96 -14.92 15.84
C GLY A 200 -32.73 -14.80 14.94
N GLU A 201 -32.92 -14.65 13.62
CA GLU A 201 -31.80 -14.55 12.65
C GLU A 201 -31.25 -13.12 12.57
N LEU A 202 -32.10 -12.11 12.84
CA LEU A 202 -31.71 -10.69 12.83
C LEU A 202 -30.72 -10.33 13.95
N ASP A 203 -30.90 -10.88 15.15
CA ASP A 203 -30.00 -10.65 16.28
C ASP A 203 -28.63 -11.30 16.07
N GLU A 204 -28.59 -12.50 15.48
CA GLU A 204 -27.33 -13.18 15.13
C GLU A 204 -26.59 -12.41 14.02
N GLU A 205 -27.28 -12.03 12.93
CA GLU A 205 -26.69 -11.23 11.86
C GLU A 205 -26.20 -9.85 12.33
N TYR A 206 -26.95 -9.20 13.22
CA TYR A 206 -26.53 -7.95 13.86
C TYR A 206 -25.23 -8.14 14.65
N ASN A 207 -25.18 -9.16 15.52
CA ASN A 207 -24.01 -9.43 16.34
C ASN A 207 -22.79 -9.78 15.47
N ASP A 208 -22.98 -10.58 14.43
CA ASP A 208 -21.92 -10.94 13.49
C ASP A 208 -21.36 -9.72 12.74
N LYS A 209 -22.24 -8.84 12.23
CA LYS A 209 -21.81 -7.60 11.57
C LYS A 209 -21.15 -6.62 12.54
N ARG A 210 -21.68 -6.47 13.74
CA ARG A 210 -21.07 -5.66 14.80
C ARG A 210 -19.67 -6.18 15.11
N ASP A 211 -19.52 -7.47 15.35
CA ASP A 211 -18.25 -8.08 15.69
C ASP A 211 -17.25 -7.94 14.54
N HIS A 212 -17.70 -8.11 13.29
CA HIS A 212 -16.91 -7.83 12.10
C HIS A 212 -16.37 -6.38 12.08
N PHE A 213 -17.24 -5.38 12.25
CA PHE A 213 -16.81 -3.97 12.29
C PHE A 213 -15.86 -3.68 13.47
N LEU A 214 -16.09 -4.29 14.63
CA LEU A 214 -15.20 -4.17 15.78
C LEU A 214 -13.83 -4.82 15.55
N GLU A 215 -13.77 -5.93 14.78
CA GLU A 215 -12.49 -6.54 14.38
C GLU A 215 -11.68 -5.61 13.47
N GLU A 216 -12.31 -4.89 12.55
CA GLU A 216 -11.65 -3.94 11.64
C GLU A 216 -11.01 -2.75 12.36
N ILE A 217 -11.47 -2.44 13.57
CA ILE A 217 -10.93 -1.36 14.41
C ILE A 217 -10.19 -1.86 15.65
N ASP A 218 -10.01 -3.19 15.80
CA ASP A 218 -9.28 -3.80 16.90
C ASP A 218 -7.82 -3.34 16.91
N ILE A 219 -7.24 -3.19 18.10
CA ILE A 219 -5.84 -2.76 18.27
C ILE A 219 -4.85 -3.66 17.52
N ARG A 220 -5.17 -4.95 17.33
CA ARG A 220 -4.34 -5.95 16.61
C ARG A 220 -4.22 -5.66 15.12
N THR A 221 -5.02 -4.75 14.57
CA THR A 221 -4.83 -4.24 13.19
C THR A 221 -3.50 -3.52 13.02
N LEU A 222 -2.92 -2.98 14.10
CA LEU A 222 -1.58 -2.40 14.10
C LEU A 222 -0.48 -3.39 13.69
N ASN A 223 -0.72 -4.71 13.76
CA ASN A 223 0.22 -5.70 13.24
C ASN A 223 0.40 -5.63 11.71
N GLY A 224 -0.55 -5.07 10.96
CA GLY A 224 -0.39 -4.73 9.54
C GLY A 224 0.10 -3.29 9.32
N TRP A 225 -0.47 -2.34 10.07
CA TRP A 225 -0.20 -0.91 9.89
C TRP A 225 1.21 -0.48 10.28
N ILE A 226 1.74 -0.94 11.42
CA ILE A 226 3.09 -0.58 11.91
C ILE A 226 4.16 -1.00 10.90
N PRO A 227 4.17 -2.23 10.37
CA PRO A 227 5.11 -2.62 9.31
C PRO A 227 5.05 -1.75 8.04
N GLY A 228 3.85 -1.33 7.62
CA GLY A 228 3.68 -0.40 6.48
C GLY A 228 4.24 0.99 6.79
N ALA A 229 3.89 1.57 7.94
CA ALA A 229 4.40 2.85 8.39
C ALA A 229 5.93 2.86 8.56
N ALA A 230 6.51 1.75 9.03
CA ALA A 230 7.94 1.60 9.19
C ALA A 230 8.70 1.76 7.86
N GLN A 231 8.14 1.29 6.73
CA GLN A 231 8.79 1.45 5.42
C GLN A 231 9.04 2.94 5.08
N TRP A 232 8.08 3.81 5.39
CA TRP A 232 8.21 5.24 5.15
C TRP A 232 9.26 5.90 6.04
N ILE A 233 9.34 5.50 7.32
CA ILE A 233 10.37 6.01 8.23
C ILE A 233 11.76 5.55 7.77
N MET A 234 11.93 4.27 7.43
CA MET A 234 13.23 3.73 7.02
C MET A 234 13.71 4.30 5.68
N LEU A 235 12.81 4.47 4.70
CA LEU A 235 13.20 4.83 3.34
C LEU A 235 13.13 6.34 3.06
N CYS A 236 12.23 7.05 3.74
CA CYS A 236 11.97 8.47 3.49
C CYS A 236 12.00 9.32 4.78
N GLY A 237 12.38 8.75 5.92
CA GLY A 237 12.25 9.40 7.23
C GLY A 237 12.98 10.73 7.35
N LYS A 238 14.17 10.86 6.74
CA LYS A 238 14.90 12.12 6.70
C LYS A 238 14.12 13.24 6.01
N GLU A 239 13.61 12.97 4.82
CA GLU A 239 12.82 13.95 4.06
C GLU A 239 11.52 14.27 4.80
N ILE A 240 10.82 13.25 5.32
CA ILE A 240 9.61 13.41 6.13
C ILE A 240 9.88 14.30 7.36
N TYR A 241 11.00 14.08 8.06
CA TYR A 241 11.37 14.89 9.21
C TYR A 241 11.56 16.36 8.80
N GLU A 242 12.20 16.62 7.66
CA GLU A 242 12.45 17.97 7.13
C GLU A 242 11.20 18.69 6.59
N MET A 243 10.08 17.98 6.41
CA MET A 243 8.83 18.58 5.90
C MET A 243 8.18 19.56 6.89
N GLU A 244 7.56 20.59 6.33
CA GLU A 244 6.73 21.55 7.04
C GLU A 244 5.46 21.88 6.24
N GLY A 245 4.40 22.32 6.91
CA GLY A 245 3.18 22.81 6.25
C GLY A 245 2.16 21.71 5.92
N SER A 246 1.22 21.99 5.02
CA SER A 246 0.00 21.17 4.88
C SER A 246 0.24 19.71 4.46
N MET A 247 -0.52 18.79 5.06
CA MET A 247 -0.69 17.38 4.63
C MET A 247 -1.98 17.17 3.80
N GLY A 248 -2.60 18.26 3.32
CA GLY A 248 -3.94 18.23 2.76
C GLY A 248 -5.03 18.18 3.84
N ARG A 249 -6.14 17.51 3.55
CA ARG A 249 -7.30 17.43 4.47
C ARG A 249 -6.94 16.66 5.74
N GLU A 250 -7.26 17.23 6.88
CA GLU A 250 -7.14 16.60 8.19
C GLU A 250 -8.47 15.97 8.62
N TRP A 251 -8.40 15.02 9.56
CA TRP A 251 -9.55 14.38 10.16
C TRP A 251 -9.34 14.28 11.68
N PRO A 252 -10.38 14.09 12.49
CA PRO A 252 -10.21 13.93 13.94
C PRO A 252 -9.28 12.75 14.28
N THR A 253 -8.22 13.02 15.04
CA THR A 253 -7.24 12.05 15.54
C THR A 253 -6.82 12.37 16.97
N LYS A 254 -5.85 11.62 17.51
CA LYS A 254 -5.21 11.89 18.81
C LYS A 254 -4.17 13.02 18.74
N TRP A 255 -3.81 13.48 17.54
CA TRP A 255 -2.97 14.67 17.38
C TRP A 255 -3.79 15.93 17.67
N THR A 256 -3.28 16.78 18.56
CA THR A 256 -3.96 18.01 19.01
C THR A 256 -3.13 19.28 18.79
N GLY A 257 -1.94 19.14 18.19
CA GLY A 257 -1.11 20.28 17.81
C GLY A 257 -1.50 20.84 16.45
N THR A 258 -0.60 21.64 15.87
CA THR A 258 -0.82 22.32 14.59
C THR A 258 -1.04 21.32 13.45
N GLU A 259 -1.97 21.65 12.55
CA GLU A 259 -2.19 20.90 11.32
C GLU A 259 -0.95 20.90 10.41
N GLY A 260 -0.76 19.82 9.66
CA GLY A 260 0.35 19.61 8.75
C GLY A 260 1.58 18.93 9.36
N TRP A 261 2.65 18.92 8.58
CA TRP A 261 3.98 18.46 8.93
C TRP A 261 4.61 19.42 9.93
N SER A 262 5.16 18.85 11.00
CA SER A 262 5.86 19.60 12.02
C SER A 262 6.77 18.66 12.82
N LYS A 263 7.82 19.22 13.42
CA LYS A 263 8.73 18.50 14.31
C LYS A 263 8.00 17.98 15.55
N GLU A 264 7.01 18.74 16.04
CA GLU A 264 6.17 18.34 17.16
C GLU A 264 5.31 17.12 16.81
N ARG A 265 4.75 17.05 15.60
CA ARG A 265 3.95 15.91 15.14
C ARG A 265 4.82 14.68 14.90
N TRP A 266 6.03 14.86 14.36
CA TRP A 266 7.03 13.80 14.28
C TRP A 266 7.37 13.23 15.66
N ALA A 267 7.62 14.10 16.66
CA ALA A 267 7.87 13.66 18.03
C ALA A 267 6.67 12.91 18.64
N PHE A 268 5.44 13.35 18.34
CA PHE A 268 4.22 12.63 18.72
C PHE A 268 4.17 11.23 18.08
N TRP A 269 4.43 11.10 16.79
CA TRP A 269 4.50 9.79 16.11
C TRP A 269 5.54 8.86 16.73
N ARG A 270 6.72 9.38 17.10
CA ARG A 270 7.73 8.61 17.82
C ARG A 270 7.22 8.11 19.17
N GLN A 271 6.53 8.94 19.95
CA GLN A 271 5.89 8.52 21.20
C GLN A 271 4.84 7.42 20.98
N ARG A 272 4.12 7.46 19.85
CA ARG A 272 3.11 6.45 19.50
C ARG A 272 3.76 5.11 19.12
N PHE A 273 4.91 5.11 18.43
CA PHE A 273 5.71 3.88 18.25
C PHE A 273 6.25 3.35 19.58
N GLU A 274 6.75 4.23 20.46
CA GLU A 274 7.22 3.84 21.79
C GLU A 274 6.11 3.15 22.60
N TRP A 275 4.90 3.75 22.62
CA TRP A 275 3.72 3.13 23.21
C TRP A 275 3.42 1.76 22.59
N ALA A 276 3.34 1.68 21.25
CA ALA A 276 3.04 0.44 20.54
C ALA A 276 4.01 -0.69 20.89
N SER A 277 5.28 -0.37 21.14
CA SER A 277 6.30 -1.35 21.56
C SER A 277 6.04 -2.04 22.91
N THR A 278 5.08 -1.52 23.68
CA THR A 278 4.67 -2.03 24.99
C THR A 278 3.32 -2.75 24.98
N VAL A 279 2.53 -2.61 23.91
CA VAL A 279 1.15 -3.13 23.82
C VAL A 279 1.14 -4.64 23.67
N THR A 280 0.83 -5.36 24.75
CA THR A 280 0.87 -6.84 24.79
C THR A 280 -0.03 -7.54 23.77
N ALA A 281 -1.11 -6.89 23.33
CA ALA A 281 -2.00 -7.43 22.30
C ALA A 281 -1.33 -7.52 20.91
N LEU A 282 -0.26 -6.77 20.67
CA LEU A 282 0.48 -6.79 19.41
C LEU A 282 1.52 -7.91 19.37
N ASP A 283 1.78 -8.40 18.16
CA ASP A 283 2.76 -9.45 17.93
C ASP A 283 4.14 -8.99 18.39
N ARG A 284 4.96 -9.96 18.83
CA ARG A 284 6.32 -9.68 19.26
C ARG A 284 7.14 -9.00 18.17
N LYS A 285 6.98 -9.41 16.91
CA LYS A 285 7.66 -8.80 15.74
C LYS A 285 7.27 -7.33 15.56
N THR A 286 5.98 -7.02 15.68
CA THR A 286 5.44 -5.66 15.56
C THR A 286 5.98 -4.76 16.66
N ARG A 287 5.98 -5.26 17.91
CA ARG A 287 6.54 -4.52 19.05
C ARG A 287 8.02 -4.27 18.91
N GLN A 288 8.78 -5.24 18.40
CA GLN A 288 10.21 -5.07 18.15
C GLN A 288 10.46 -4.01 17.08
N LEU A 289 9.75 -4.12 15.94
CA LEU A 289 9.85 -3.13 14.86
C LEU A 289 9.49 -1.72 15.34
N ALA A 290 8.47 -1.58 16.19
CA ALA A 290 8.13 -0.29 16.78
C ALA A 290 9.27 0.30 17.62
N ARG A 291 10.07 -0.51 18.34
CA ARG A 291 11.28 -0.02 19.05
C ARG A 291 12.35 0.43 18.07
N GLU A 292 12.59 -0.38 17.04
CA GLU A 292 13.56 -0.06 15.99
C GLU A 292 13.20 1.27 15.31
N MET A 293 11.91 1.54 15.08
CA MET A 293 11.46 2.82 14.53
C MET A 293 11.67 3.99 15.50
N VAL A 294 11.51 3.78 16.81
CA VAL A 294 11.84 4.83 17.80
C VAL A 294 13.32 5.19 17.73
N ASP A 295 14.19 4.20 17.64
CA ASP A 295 15.64 4.41 17.58
C ASP A 295 16.04 5.06 16.25
N GLU A 296 15.47 4.62 15.13
CA GLU A 296 15.74 5.23 13.82
C GLU A 296 15.24 6.68 13.73
N MET A 297 14.05 6.97 14.27
CA MET A 297 13.55 8.34 14.32
C MET A 297 14.44 9.26 15.17
N ARG A 298 15.04 8.75 16.27
CA ARG A 298 16.03 9.52 17.05
C ARG A 298 17.30 9.78 16.26
N ARG A 299 17.81 8.78 15.53
CA ARG A 299 18.98 8.96 14.66
C ARG A 299 18.73 10.03 13.59
N ILE A 300 17.53 10.05 12.99
CA ILE A 300 17.12 11.09 12.04
C ILE A 300 17.07 12.47 12.73
N GLU A 301 16.50 12.56 13.93
CA GLU A 301 16.45 13.80 14.73
C GLU A 301 17.86 14.37 15.02
N GLU A 302 18.82 13.47 15.29
CA GLU A 302 20.22 13.78 15.63
C GLU A 302 21.10 14.02 14.38
N GLY A 303 20.60 13.73 13.18
CA GLY A 303 21.34 13.85 11.93
C GLY A 303 22.33 12.71 11.66
N GLU A 304 22.13 11.55 12.30
CA GLU A 304 22.97 10.35 12.21
C GLU A 304 22.46 9.32 11.17
N ALA A 305 21.45 9.70 10.39
CA ALA A 305 20.79 8.89 9.37
C ALA A 305 21.11 9.36 7.94
#